data_AF-A0A554KI21-F1
#
_entry.id   AF-A0A554KI21-F1
#
_cell.length_a   1.000
_cell.length_b   1.000
_cell.length_c   1.000
_cell.angle_alpha   90.00
_cell.angle_beta   90.00
_cell.angle_gamma   90.00
#
_symmetry.space_group_name_H-M   'P 1'
#
loop_
_entity.id
_entity.type
_entity.pdbx_description
1 polymer ?
#
loop_
_entity_poly.entity_id
_entity_poly.type
_entity_poly.pdbx_seq_one_letter_code
_entity_poly.pdbx_strand_id
1 'polypeptide(L)' 'MFSKLTYAWYAVTMHNWDYPTEEYQKQQQADPVWHLERLILYGLGNQKLNRKTLQDYLPKLHIPEDRRAFLELLVWNKKF' A
#
# COMPACT_ATOMS: atom_id res chain seq x y z
N MET A 1 27.13 22.69 4.10
CA MET A 1 26.30 22.38 5.28
C MET A 1 24.86 22.64 4.86
N PHE A 2 24.18 21.64 4.31
CA PHE A 2 22.85 21.83 3.70
C PHE A 2 21.75 21.65 4.75
N SER A 3 20.90 22.66 4.85
CA SER A 3 19.84 22.85 5.82
C SER A 3 18.82 21.69 5.78
N LYS A 4 18.44 21.20 6.97
CA LYS A 4 17.45 20.13 7.21
C LYS A 4 16.00 20.54 6.87
N LEU A 5 15.77 21.55 6.04
CA LEU A 5 14.44 22.13 5.76
C LEU A 5 13.85 21.77 4.39
N THR A 6 14.55 21.00 3.54
CA THR A 6 14.06 20.68 2.18
C THR A 6 13.43 19.31 2.00
N TYR A 7 13.27 18.51 3.07
CA TYR A 7 12.66 17.18 2.97
C TYR A 7 11.16 17.14 3.30
N ALA A 8 10.56 18.27 3.73
CA ALA A 8 9.14 18.31 4.12
C ALA A 8 8.16 18.33 2.93
N TRP A 9 8.64 18.41 1.67
CA TRP A 9 7.80 18.55 0.48
C TRP A 9 7.79 17.32 -0.46
N TYR A 10 8.45 16.22 -0.08
CA TYR A 10 8.42 14.96 -0.83
C TYR A 10 7.76 13.83 -0.02
N ALA A 11 6.62 14.12 0.62
CA ALA A 11 5.67 13.07 0.93
C ALA A 11 5.07 12.59 -0.40
N VAL A 12 5.68 11.52 -0.94
CA VAL A 12 5.26 10.77 -2.13
C VAL A 12 3.73 10.67 -2.15
N THR A 13 3.14 11.33 -3.13
CA THR A 13 1.69 11.49 -3.31
C THR A 13 1.06 10.15 -3.66
N MET A 14 0.66 9.37 -2.65
CA MET A 14 -0.59 8.65 -2.78
C MET A 14 -1.67 9.71 -2.93
N HIS A 15 -2.23 9.83 -4.13
CA HIS A 15 -3.37 10.71 -4.34
C HIS A 15 -4.54 10.14 -3.52
N ASN A 16 -4.77 10.72 -2.35
CA ASN A 16 -5.93 10.42 -1.53
C ASN A 16 -7.11 11.16 -2.17
N TRP A 17 -7.52 10.70 -3.36
CA TRP A 17 -8.44 11.40 -4.26
C TRP A 17 -9.73 11.84 -3.57
N ASP A 18 -10.14 11.12 -2.51
CA ASP A 18 -11.45 11.28 -1.88
C ASP A 18 -11.41 11.32 -0.34
N TYR A 19 -10.23 11.42 0.30
CA TYR A 19 -10.11 11.25 1.76
C TYR A 19 -9.25 12.32 2.45
N PRO A 20 -9.69 12.91 3.57
CA PRO A 20 -8.85 13.76 4.40
C PRO A 20 -7.62 13.00 4.92
N THR A 21 -6.44 13.63 4.86
CA THR A 21 -5.16 13.01 5.22
C THR A 21 -5.13 12.52 6.67
N GLU A 22 -5.71 13.26 7.60
CA GLU A 22 -5.74 12.88 9.02
C GLU A 22 -6.58 11.63 9.28
N GLU A 23 -7.75 11.55 8.64
CA GLU A 23 -8.64 10.40 8.76
C GLU A 23 -8.01 9.15 8.13
N TYR A 24 -7.35 9.34 6.98
CA TYR A 24 -6.57 8.28 6.37
C TYR A 24 -5.46 7.77 7.30
N GLN A 25 -4.74 8.67 7.97
CA GLN A 25 -3.68 8.28 8.89
C GLN A 25 -4.20 7.52 10.12
N LYS A 26 -5.37 7.89 10.64
CA LYS A 26 -6.04 7.14 11.71
C LYS A 26 -6.50 5.77 11.21
N GLN A 27 -7.09 5.71 10.03
CA GLN A 27 -7.61 4.47 9.46
C GLN A 27 -6.49 3.48 9.12
N GLN A 28 -5.37 3.91 8.53
CA GLN A 28 -4.25 3.02 8.24
C GLN A 28 -3.65 2.38 9.50
N GLN A 29 -3.71 3.09 10.63
CA GLN A 29 -3.20 2.59 11.92
C GLN A 29 -4.20 1.61 12.55
N ALA A 30 -5.49 1.89 12.41
CA ALA A 30 -6.57 1.03 12.92
C ALA A 30 -6.76 -0.25 12.09
N ASP A 31 -6.55 -0.17 10.77
CA ASP A 31 -6.80 -1.26 9.84
C ASP A 31 -5.71 -1.38 8.76
N PRO A 32 -4.68 -2.22 9.02
CA PRO A 32 -3.62 -2.50 8.06
C PRO A 32 -4.09 -3.23 6.79
N VAL A 33 -5.19 -3.98 6.85
CA VAL A 33 -5.74 -4.72 5.69
C VAL A 33 -6.33 -3.71 4.70
N TRP A 34 -7.20 -2.82 5.20
CA TRP A 34 -7.76 -1.72 4.44
C TRP A 34 -6.68 -0.86 3.76
N HIS A 35 -5.62 -0.53 4.49
CA HIS A 35 -4.53 0.27 3.93
C HIS A 35 -3.82 -0.47 2.79
N LEU A 36 -3.53 -1.75 2.97
CA LEU A 36 -2.87 -2.56 1.95
C LEU A 36 -3.74 -2.73 0.69
N GLU A 37 -5.05 -2.89 0.83
CA GLU A 37 -6.00 -2.89 -0.29
C GLU A 37 -5.92 -1.59 -1.08
N ARG A 38 -5.94 -0.44 -0.41
CA ARG A 38 -5.83 0.86 -1.08
C ARG A 38 -4.52 1.02 -1.83
N LEU A 39 -3.40 0.61 -1.24
CA LEU A 39 -2.09 0.65 -1.91
C LEU A 39 -2.08 -0.19 -3.19
N ILE A 40 -2.70 -1.37 -3.16
CA ILE A 40 -2.80 -2.26 -4.33
C ILE A 40 -3.78 -1.70 -5.37
N LEU A 41 -4.89 -1.10 -4.93
CA LEU A 41 -5.96 -0.61 -5.81
C LEU A 41 -5.56 0.68 -6.53
N TYR A 42 -5.05 1.66 -5.79
CA TYR A 42 -4.79 3.02 -6.25
C TYR A 42 -3.32 3.31 -6.55
N GLY A 43 -2.43 2.37 -6.22
CA GLY A 43 -1.01 2.44 -6.53
C GLY A 43 -0.14 2.86 -5.34
N LEU A 44 1.14 2.49 -5.45
CA LEU A 44 2.15 2.65 -4.41
C LEU A 44 3.02 3.90 -4.59
N GLY A 45 2.82 4.65 -5.68
CA GLY A 45 3.78 5.67 -6.11
C GLY A 45 5.19 5.09 -6.22
N ASN A 46 6.14 5.68 -5.51
CA ASN A 46 7.54 5.26 -5.48
C ASN A 46 7.87 4.25 -4.36
N GLN A 47 6.85 3.72 -3.67
CA GLN A 47 7.03 2.79 -2.56
C GLN A 47 6.93 1.33 -3.03
N LYS A 48 7.53 0.42 -2.25
CA LYS A 48 7.42 -1.03 -2.46
C LYS A 48 6.63 -1.65 -1.33
N LEU A 49 5.86 -2.69 -1.64
CA LEU A 49 5.19 -3.49 -0.63
C LEU A 49 6.20 -4.31 0.19
N ASN A 50 5.97 -4.38 1.49
CA ASN A 50 6.68 -5.32 2.34
C ASN A 50 6.16 -6.75 2.06
N ARG A 51 7.06 -7.66 1.68
CA ARG A 51 6.69 -9.04 1.31
C ARG A 51 6.03 -9.80 2.45
N LYS A 52 6.50 -9.66 3.69
CA LYS A 52 5.95 -10.36 4.85
C LYS A 52 4.53 -9.89 5.14
N THR A 53 4.33 -8.58 5.20
CA THR A 53 3.01 -7.97 5.38
C THR A 53 2.03 -8.40 4.28
N LEU A 54 2.50 -8.40 3.02
CA LEU A 54 1.69 -8.89 1.91
C LEU A 54 1.35 -10.37 2.08
N GLN A 55 2.32 -11.23 2.43
CA GLN A 55 2.08 -12.66 2.65
C GLN A 55 1.07 -12.92 3.78
N ASP A 56 1.17 -12.19 4.89
CA ASP A 56 0.32 -12.35 6.08
C ASP A 56 -1.12 -11.90 5.82
N TYR A 57 -1.31 -10.86 4.99
CA TYR A 57 -2.62 -10.25 4.75
C TYR A 57 -3.26 -10.61 3.41
N LEU A 58 -2.51 -11.10 2.41
CA LEU A 58 -3.04 -11.44 1.07
C LEU A 58 -4.30 -12.32 1.12
N PRO A 59 -4.41 -13.36 1.99
CA PRO A 59 -5.64 -14.15 2.11
C PRO A 59 -6.87 -13.37 2.60
N LYS A 60 -6.67 -12.21 3.25
CA LYS A 60 -7.73 -11.38 3.84
C LYS A 60 -8.14 -10.21 2.96
N LEU A 61 -7.38 -9.90 1.90
CA LEU A 61 -7.65 -8.73 1.05
C LEU A 61 -8.93 -8.90 0.24
N HIS A 62 -9.72 -7.85 0.12
CA HIS A 62 -10.82 -7.75 -0.83
C HIS A 62 -10.35 -6.97 -2.07
N ILE A 63 -9.68 -7.68 -2.98
CA ILE A 63 -9.15 -7.13 -4.23
C ILE A 63 -9.61 -7.97 -5.44
N PRO A 64 -9.62 -7.39 -6.65
CA PRO A 64 -9.89 -8.14 -7.89
C PRO A 64 -9.01 -9.38 -8.05
N GLU A 65 -9.59 -10.44 -8.61
CA GLU A 65 -8.95 -11.77 -8.70
C GLU A 65 -7.70 -11.78 -9.57
N ASP A 66 -7.66 -10.96 -10.63
CA ASP A 66 -6.49 -10.79 -11.49
C ASP A 66 -5.28 -10.24 -10.70
N ARG A 67 -5.52 -9.25 -9.83
CA ARG A 67 -4.50 -8.70 -8.93
C ARG A 67 -4.07 -9.72 -7.88
N ARG A 68 -5.04 -10.45 -7.30
CA ARG A 68 -4.75 -11.54 -6.36
C ARG A 68 -3.84 -12.58 -6.98
N ALA A 69 -4.23 -13.13 -8.13
CA ALA A 69 -3.47 -14.17 -8.82
C ALA A 69 -2.03 -13.72 -9.14
N PHE A 70 -1.86 -12.48 -9.60
CA PHE A 70 -0.53 -11.90 -9.82
C PHE A 70 0.30 -11.80 -8.52
N LEU A 71 -0.29 -11.36 -7.41
CA LEU A 71 0.41 -11.28 -6.13
C LEU A 71 0.74 -12.66 -5.56
N GLU A 72 -0.13 -13.66 -5.73
CA GLU A 72 0.13 -15.04 -5.32
C GLU A 72 1.29 -15.66 -6.11
N LEU A 73 1.39 -15.38 -7.42
CA LEU A 73 2.55 -15.73 -8.22
C LEU A 73 3.83 -15.13 -7.61
N LEU A 74 3.83 -13.82 -7.30
CA LEU A 74 5.01 -13.14 -6.76
C LEU A 74 5.41 -13.62 -5.35
N VAL A 75 4.44 -13.90 -4.48
CA VAL A 75 4.73 -14.26 -3.09
C VAL A 75 5.04 -15.75 -2.94
N TRP A 76 4.28 -16.62 -3.62
CA TRP A 76 4.33 -18.07 -3.44
C TRP A 76 4.89 -18.84 -4.64
N ASN A 77 5.27 -18.15 -5.72
CA ASN A 77 5.69 -18.79 -6.97
C ASN A 77 4.61 -19.76 -7.51
N LYS A 78 3.33 -19.41 -7.28
CA LYS A 78 2.18 -20.21 -7.69
C LYS A 78 2.09 -20.20 -9.21
N LYS A 79 2.20 -21.38 -9.83
CA LYS A 79 2.09 -21.55 -11.29
C LYS A 79 0.61 -21.56 -11.69
N PHE A 80 0.32 -20.99 -12.86
CA PHE A 80 -1.01 -20.98 -13.48
C PHE A 80 -1.32 -22.34 -14.12
#